data_AF-A0A345ILJ4-F1
#
_entry.id   AF-A0A345ILJ4-F1
#
_cell.length_a   1.000
_cell.length_b   1.000
_cell.length_c   1.000
_cell.angle_alpha   90.00
_cell.angle_beta   90.00
_cell.angle_gamma   90.00
#
_symmetry.space_group_name_H-M   'P 1'
#
loop_
_entity.id
_entity.type
_entity.pdbx_description
1 polymer ?
#
loop_
_entity_poly.entity_id
_entity_poly.type
_entity_poly.pdbx_seq_one_letter_code
_entity_poly.pdbx_strand_id
1 'polypeptide(L)'
;MHLDLDWGRPWHGEYGLLLSFYAPRTRTVYLTRFRKACQAIHPRLFGSILQRLDHVLMPYEPLFTAYDARMVREHLNFGEDWYGELADDYQEQTGQDPDELQEAELLAWAREHGRLTPDEVYEQLPQELYDGGMFTEYLLGQLMTPACDALPGIGTLRETLLVLSALPAEFHAEREWFHTHRHFGHVTVIAAEKPEGDGFDPTHEAWMEYDEIYEGVDFEQHPTEDLRSFWISSAQESESVLLYLDCLRLAQQAVRKLWAAIEDRALAAPA
;
A
#
# COMPACT_ATOMS: atom_id res chain seq x y z
N MET A 1 -20.75 0.82 1.81
CA MET A 1 -20.21 0.57 0.46
C MET A 1 -21.37 0.59 -0.50
N HIS A 2 -21.55 1.70 -1.20
CA HIS A 2 -22.45 1.78 -2.35
C HIS A 2 -21.58 1.54 -3.57
N LEU A 3 -21.89 0.48 -4.32
CA LEU A 3 -21.28 0.17 -5.60
C LEU A 3 -22.11 0.88 -6.66
N ASP A 4 -21.51 1.77 -7.43
CA ASP A 4 -22.11 2.20 -8.69
C ASP A 4 -21.60 1.33 -9.82
N LEU A 5 -22.48 1.04 -10.77
CA LEU A 5 -22.13 0.39 -12.02
C LEU A 5 -22.52 1.38 -13.12
N ASP A 6 -21.57 2.19 -13.58
CA ASP A 6 -21.79 3.04 -14.74
C ASP A 6 -21.63 2.20 -16.01
N TRP A 7 -22.76 1.93 -16.67
CA TRP A 7 -22.82 1.16 -17.92
C TRP A 7 -22.68 2.06 -19.17
N GLY A 8 -22.12 3.27 -19.05
CA GLY A 8 -22.51 4.37 -19.93
C GLY A 8 -21.44 5.29 -20.51
N ARG A 9 -20.15 4.95 -20.56
CA ARG A 9 -19.17 5.76 -21.32
C ARG A 9 -18.64 5.01 -22.53
N PRO A 10 -18.96 5.43 -23.78
CA PRO A 10 -18.26 4.93 -24.94
C PRO A 10 -16.82 5.46 -24.89
N TRP A 11 -15.90 4.61 -24.46
CA TRP A 11 -14.49 4.74 -24.82
C TRP A 11 -14.29 3.93 -26.09
N HIS A 12 -14.05 4.60 -27.21
CA HIS A 12 -13.65 3.98 -28.48
C HIS A 12 -14.55 2.87 -29.07
N GLY A 13 -15.82 2.78 -28.69
CA GLY A 13 -16.79 1.84 -29.30
C GLY A 13 -17.02 0.53 -28.55
N GLU A 14 -16.49 0.40 -27.33
CA GLU A 14 -16.70 -0.74 -26.43
C GLU A 14 -17.46 -0.31 -25.16
N TYR A 15 -18.22 -1.22 -24.56
CA TYR A 15 -18.86 -0.98 -23.26
C TYR A 15 -17.83 -1.25 -22.16
N GLY A 16 -17.39 -0.20 -21.48
CA GLY A 16 -16.60 -0.30 -20.26
C GLY A 16 -17.52 -0.35 -19.04
N LEU A 17 -17.25 -1.26 -18.11
CA LEU A 17 -17.81 -1.22 -16.76
C LEU A 17 -16.75 -0.70 -15.82
N LEU A 18 -17.05 0.40 -15.16
CA LEU A 18 -16.19 0.97 -14.13
C LEU A 18 -16.79 0.68 -12.76
N LEU A 19 -15.99 0.06 -11.89
CA LEU A 19 -16.35 -0.19 -10.50
C LEU A 19 -15.77 0.93 -9.64
N SER A 20 -16.65 1.76 -9.11
CA SER A 20 -16.25 2.87 -8.24
C SER A 20 -16.93 2.81 -6.86
N PHE A 21 -16.27 3.41 -5.86
CA PHE A 21 -16.76 3.47 -4.48
C PHE A 21 -17.15 4.88 -4.07
N TYR A 22 -18.36 5.03 -3.54
CA TYR A 22 -18.81 6.30 -2.96
C TYR A 22 -18.16 6.61 -1.61
N ALA A 23 -17.60 7.83 -1.53
CA ALA A 23 -16.97 8.48 -0.38
C ALA A 23 -15.75 7.73 0.19
N PRO A 24 -14.52 8.24 -0.03
CA PRO A 24 -13.33 7.67 0.56
C PRO A 24 -13.44 7.75 2.08
N ARG A 25 -13.19 6.64 2.77
CA ARG A 25 -12.89 6.67 4.19
C ARG A 25 -11.69 5.78 4.38
N THR A 26 -10.52 6.40 4.28
CA THR A 26 -9.26 5.75 4.64
C THR A 26 -9.43 5.10 6.01
N ARG A 27 -9.15 3.81 6.06
CA ARG A 27 -9.05 3.09 7.31
C ARG A 27 -7.58 2.93 7.63
N THR A 28 -7.13 3.60 8.67
CA THR A 28 -5.83 3.27 9.28
C THR A 28 -6.04 2.11 10.26
N VAL A 29 -5.29 1.03 10.08
CA VAL A 29 -5.26 -0.14 10.97
C VAL A 29 -3.92 -0.14 11.69
N TYR A 30 -3.96 0.01 13.02
CA TYR A 30 -2.78 -0.02 13.87
C TYR A 30 -2.49 -1.44 14.34
N LEU A 31 -1.28 -1.94 14.04
CA LEU A 31 -0.84 -3.32 14.32
C LEU A 31 0.35 -3.40 15.28
N THR A 32 0.55 -2.39 16.15
CA THR A 32 1.71 -2.29 17.04
C THR A 32 1.94 -3.55 17.88
N ARG A 33 0.88 -4.08 18.48
CA ARG A 33 0.97 -5.27 19.36
C ARG A 33 1.21 -6.54 18.56
N PHE A 34 0.55 -6.67 17.42
CA PHE A 34 0.73 -7.81 16.53
C PHE A 34 2.16 -7.86 15.97
N ARG A 35 2.70 -6.72 15.52
CA ARG A 35 4.10 -6.59 15.10
C ARG A 35 5.07 -7.03 16.21
N LYS A 36 4.90 -6.52 17.44
CA LYS A 36 5.75 -6.90 18.59
C LYS A 36 5.70 -8.41 18.86
N ALA A 37 4.52 -9.02 18.77
CA ALA A 37 4.36 -10.47 18.93
C ALA A 37 5.07 -11.26 17.82
N CYS A 38 4.97 -10.82 16.56
CA CYS A 38 5.71 -11.42 15.44
C CYS A 38 7.22 -11.29 15.61
N GLN A 39 7.71 -10.11 16.02
CA GLN A 39 9.14 -9.85 16.23
C GLN A 39 9.75 -10.76 17.32
N ALA A 40 8.98 -11.12 18.34
CA ALA A 40 9.39 -12.06 19.37
C ALA A 40 9.61 -13.50 18.85
N ILE A 41 9.02 -13.84 17.70
CA ILE A 41 9.22 -15.13 17.02
C ILE A 41 10.35 -15.01 16.00
N HIS A 42 10.25 -14.04 15.09
CA HIS A 42 11.27 -13.78 14.09
C HIS A 42 11.20 -12.32 13.60
N PRO A 43 12.33 -11.59 13.46
CA PRO A 43 12.35 -10.18 13.08
C PRO A 43 11.60 -9.85 11.77
N ARG A 44 11.65 -10.77 10.79
CA ARG A 44 11.01 -10.61 9.47
C ARG A 44 9.61 -11.21 9.34
N LEU A 45 9.05 -11.80 10.40
CA LEU A 45 7.76 -12.50 10.31
C LEU A 45 6.62 -11.53 9.99
N PHE A 46 6.60 -10.37 10.64
CA PHE A 46 5.60 -9.33 10.38
C PHE A 46 5.63 -8.87 8.92
N GLY A 47 6.82 -8.55 8.39
CA GLY A 47 6.98 -8.16 6.99
C GLY A 47 6.58 -9.26 6.01
N SER A 48 6.90 -10.53 6.30
CA SER A 48 6.47 -11.66 5.46
C SER A 48 4.95 -11.81 5.40
N ILE A 49 4.25 -11.58 6.53
CA ILE A 49 2.79 -11.62 6.60
C ILE A 49 2.20 -10.48 5.78
N LEU A 50 2.70 -9.26 5.95
CA LEU A 50 2.16 -8.10 5.23
C LEU A 50 2.46 -8.14 3.74
N GLN A 51 3.65 -8.57 3.34
CA GLN A 51 3.98 -8.82 1.93
C GLN A 51 3.02 -9.85 1.31
N ARG A 52 2.72 -10.93 2.04
CA ARG A 52 1.78 -11.94 1.56
C ARG A 52 0.37 -11.35 1.43
N LEU A 53 -0.08 -10.59 2.42
CA LEU A 53 -1.39 -9.94 2.42
C LEU A 53 -1.51 -8.92 1.29
N ASP A 54 -0.51 -8.05 1.11
CA ASP A 54 -0.45 -7.09 0.01
C ASP A 54 -0.58 -7.80 -1.34
N HIS A 55 0.20 -8.85 -1.56
CA HIS A 55 0.15 -9.62 -2.80
C HIS A 55 -1.23 -10.23 -3.09
N VAL A 56 -1.86 -10.87 -2.10
CA VAL A 56 -3.16 -11.54 -2.30
C VAL A 56 -4.35 -10.59 -2.28
N LEU A 57 -4.19 -9.38 -1.71
CA LEU A 57 -5.24 -8.37 -1.60
C LEU A 57 -5.19 -7.30 -2.67
N MET A 58 -4.05 -7.08 -3.33
CA MET A 58 -3.87 -6.10 -4.40
C MET A 58 -5.04 -6.06 -5.41
N PRO A 59 -5.64 -7.19 -5.86
CA PRO A 59 -6.78 -7.16 -6.79
C PRO A 59 -8.11 -6.61 -6.21
N TYR A 60 -8.28 -6.63 -4.89
CA TYR A 60 -9.59 -6.54 -4.23
C TYR A 60 -9.67 -5.47 -3.14
N GLU A 61 -8.62 -5.30 -2.34
CA GLU A 61 -8.54 -4.35 -1.24
C GLU A 61 -7.08 -3.93 -1.06
N PRO A 62 -6.58 -2.98 -1.88
CA PRO A 62 -5.18 -2.58 -1.82
C PRO A 62 -4.78 -2.12 -0.42
N LEU A 63 -3.55 -2.43 -0.05
CA LEU A 63 -2.95 -1.99 1.21
C LEU A 63 -1.96 -0.86 0.92
N PHE A 64 -1.97 0.17 1.75
CA PHE A 64 -0.92 1.19 1.76
C PHE A 64 0.14 0.74 2.77
N THR A 65 1.32 0.40 2.25
CA THR A 65 2.45 -0.17 2.99
C THR A 65 3.67 0.76 2.93
N ALA A 66 4.78 0.37 3.56
CA ALA A 66 6.03 1.13 3.48
C ALA A 66 6.52 1.34 2.04
N TYR A 67 6.21 0.42 1.12
CA TYR A 67 6.57 0.58 -0.30
C TYR A 67 5.73 1.67 -0.98
N ASP A 68 4.44 1.78 -0.65
CA ASP A 68 3.56 2.87 -1.13
C ASP A 68 4.00 4.23 -0.56
N ALA A 69 4.29 4.26 0.73
CA ALA A 69 4.81 5.45 1.40
C ALA A 69 6.12 5.93 0.77
N ARG A 70 6.99 4.99 0.39
CA ARG A 70 8.22 5.29 -0.33
C ARG A 70 7.95 5.95 -1.67
N MET A 71 7.07 5.37 -2.47
CA MET A 71 6.66 5.91 -3.77
C MET A 71 6.04 7.31 -3.63
N VAL A 72 5.24 7.54 -2.59
CA VAL A 72 4.71 8.87 -2.27
C VAL A 72 5.82 9.85 -1.93
N ARG A 73 6.72 9.50 -1.00
CA ARG A 73 7.82 10.40 -0.61
C ARG A 73 8.77 10.68 -1.75
N GLU A 74 9.05 9.69 -2.59
CA GLU A 74 9.81 9.87 -3.82
C GLU A 74 9.10 10.88 -4.73
N HIS A 75 7.81 10.70 -4.98
CA HIS A 75 7.03 11.64 -5.80
C HIS A 75 7.02 13.08 -5.25
N LEU A 76 6.93 13.23 -3.92
CA LEU A 76 6.86 14.55 -3.27
C LEU A 76 8.22 15.26 -3.19
N ASN A 77 9.31 14.52 -2.99
CA ASN A 77 10.64 15.10 -2.76
C ASN A 77 11.54 15.05 -4.00
N PHE A 78 11.31 14.10 -4.92
CA PHE A 78 12.14 13.81 -6.09
C PHE A 78 11.28 13.76 -7.35
N GLY A 79 10.77 14.92 -7.78
CA GLY A 79 10.06 15.07 -9.05
C GLY A 79 10.92 14.72 -10.27
N GLU A 80 10.31 14.68 -11.47
CA GLU A 80 10.96 14.21 -12.71
C GLU A 80 12.30 14.92 -13.01
N ASP A 81 12.44 16.19 -12.64
CA ASP A 81 13.61 17.02 -12.90
C ASP A 81 14.59 17.13 -11.72
N TRP A 82 14.33 16.47 -10.58
CA TRP A 82 15.11 16.68 -9.35
C TRP A 82 16.62 16.46 -9.54
N TYR A 83 17.00 15.40 -10.25
CA TYR A 83 18.42 15.13 -10.55
C TYR A 83 19.02 16.22 -11.45
N GLY A 84 18.25 16.75 -12.40
CA GLY A 84 18.68 17.84 -13.28
C GLY A 84 18.88 19.14 -12.51
N GLU A 85 17.94 19.50 -11.64
CA GLU A 85 18.05 20.67 -10.76
C GLU A 85 19.27 20.55 -9.83
N LEU A 86 19.50 19.36 -9.26
CA LEU A 86 20.65 19.10 -8.41
C LEU A 86 21.97 19.25 -9.19
N ALA A 87 22.03 18.75 -10.42
CA ALA A 87 23.17 18.86 -11.30
C ALA A 87 23.45 20.33 -11.68
N ASP A 88 22.41 21.10 -12.01
CA ASP A 88 22.50 22.52 -12.31
C ASP A 88 23.01 23.32 -11.10
N ASP A 89 22.47 23.06 -9.91
CA ASP A 89 22.90 23.70 -8.67
C ASP A 89 24.37 23.38 -8.35
N TYR A 90 24.80 22.13 -8.57
CA TYR A 90 26.18 21.72 -8.43
C TYR A 90 27.10 22.50 -9.39
N GLN A 91 26.70 22.57 -10.66
CA GLN A 91 27.46 23.29 -11.69
C GLN A 91 27.57 24.78 -11.37
N GLU A 92 26.49 25.41 -10.92
CA GLU A 92 26.47 26.82 -10.58
C GLU A 92 27.40 27.14 -9.40
N GLN A 93 27.44 26.26 -8.38
CA GLN A 93 28.26 26.51 -7.18
C GLN A 93 29.73 26.14 -7.35
N THR A 94 30.04 25.09 -8.11
CA THR A 94 31.42 24.56 -8.23
C THR A 94 32.10 24.95 -9.52
N GLY A 95 31.34 25.33 -10.56
CA GLY A 95 31.83 25.57 -11.92
C GLY A 95 32.29 24.29 -12.64
N GLN A 96 32.02 23.11 -12.07
CA GLN A 96 32.36 21.81 -12.66
C GLN A 96 31.16 21.22 -13.40
N ASP A 97 31.44 20.42 -14.42
CA ASP A 97 30.40 19.71 -15.16
C ASP A 97 29.89 18.52 -14.33
N PRO A 98 28.59 18.48 -13.96
CA PRO A 98 28.02 17.40 -13.17
C PRO A 98 28.03 16.05 -13.91
N ASP A 99 28.09 16.05 -15.24
CA ASP A 99 28.17 14.82 -16.05
C ASP A 99 29.52 14.08 -15.89
N GLU A 100 30.53 14.75 -15.32
CA GLU A 100 31.85 14.17 -15.01
C GLU A 100 31.91 13.46 -13.65
N LEU A 101 30.87 13.61 -12.80
CA LEU A 101 30.82 13.00 -11.47
C LEU A 101 30.17 11.61 -11.48
N GLN A 102 30.56 10.79 -10.50
CA GLN A 102 29.75 9.63 -10.14
C GLN A 102 28.51 10.11 -9.36
N GLU A 103 27.37 9.44 -9.55
CA GLU A 103 26.12 9.75 -8.85
C GLU A 103 26.30 9.87 -7.32
N ALA A 104 27.10 8.99 -6.72
CA ALA A 104 27.40 9.01 -5.29
C ALA A 104 28.08 10.31 -4.82
N GLU A 105 28.89 10.95 -5.68
CA GLU A 105 29.58 12.20 -5.38
C GLU A 105 28.60 13.38 -5.43
N LEU A 106 27.70 13.39 -6.42
CA LEU A 106 26.64 14.40 -6.53
C LEU A 106 25.65 14.30 -5.35
N LEU A 107 25.28 13.09 -4.94
CA LEU A 107 24.45 12.85 -3.77
C LEU A 107 25.17 13.21 -2.46
N ALA A 108 26.48 12.96 -2.34
CA ALA A 108 27.25 13.40 -1.18
C ALA A 108 27.29 14.94 -1.08
N TRP A 109 27.50 15.62 -2.20
CA TRP A 109 27.43 17.07 -2.28
C TRP A 109 26.04 17.60 -1.88
N ALA A 110 24.96 16.97 -2.35
CA ALA A 110 23.59 17.32 -2.00
C ALA A 110 23.38 17.31 -0.47
N ARG A 111 23.86 16.24 0.20
CA ARG A 111 23.80 16.11 1.67
C ARG A 111 24.58 17.21 2.38
N GLU A 112 25.79 17.52 1.93
CA GLU A 112 26.62 18.59 2.52
C GLU A 112 25.95 19.96 2.44
N HIS A 113 25.07 20.18 1.46
CA HIS A 113 24.34 21.42 1.24
C HIS A 113 22.89 21.37 1.78
N GLY A 114 22.57 20.36 2.60
CA GLY A 114 21.29 20.26 3.29
C GLY A 114 20.11 19.86 2.40
N ARG A 115 20.37 19.26 1.23
CA ARG A 115 19.32 18.66 0.40
C ARG A 115 19.10 17.21 0.80
N LEU A 116 17.81 16.83 0.84
CA LEU A 116 17.39 15.45 1.07
C LEU A 116 17.80 14.58 -0.13
N THR A 117 18.24 13.35 0.10
CA THR A 117 18.52 12.38 -0.97
C THR A 117 17.54 11.20 -0.98
N PRO A 118 17.40 10.47 -2.11
CA PRO A 118 16.55 9.27 -2.18
C PRO A 118 16.86 8.24 -1.09
N ASP A 119 18.14 8.00 -0.81
CA ASP A 119 18.56 7.09 0.25
C ASP A 119 18.07 7.54 1.64
N GLU A 120 18.07 8.85 1.94
CA GLU A 120 17.62 9.37 3.23
C GLU A 120 16.11 9.20 3.42
N VAL A 121 15.33 9.26 2.34
CA VAL A 121 13.91 8.88 2.36
C VAL A 121 13.74 7.39 2.61
N TYR A 122 14.59 6.54 2.02
CA TYR A 122 14.55 5.10 2.24
C TYR A 122 14.91 4.71 3.67
N GLU A 123 15.88 5.39 4.29
CA GLU A 123 16.24 5.15 5.69
C GLU A 123 15.10 5.51 6.66
N GLN A 124 14.28 6.50 6.32
CA GLN A 124 13.10 6.89 7.11
C GLN A 124 11.94 5.90 7.01
N LEU A 125 11.93 5.05 5.97
CA LEU A 125 10.89 4.08 5.67
C LEU A 125 11.46 2.65 5.70
N PRO A 126 11.48 1.98 6.87
CA PRO A 126 12.08 0.65 6.98
C PRO A 126 11.25 -0.39 6.21
N GLN A 127 11.58 -0.59 4.93
CA GLN A 127 10.95 -1.57 4.04
C GLN A 127 10.92 -2.97 4.65
N GLU A 128 11.93 -3.31 5.46
CA GLU A 128 12.03 -4.58 6.18
C GLU A 128 10.86 -4.84 7.16
N LEU A 129 10.10 -3.81 7.55
CA LEU A 129 8.88 -3.98 8.34
C LEU A 129 7.75 -4.64 7.54
N TYR A 130 7.77 -4.53 6.21
CA TYR A 130 6.69 -4.97 5.33
C TYR A 130 7.17 -5.94 4.23
N ASP A 131 8.48 -6.25 4.21
CA ASP A 131 9.11 -7.15 3.25
C ASP A 131 9.83 -8.30 3.98
N GLY A 132 9.37 -9.53 3.75
CA GLY A 132 10.04 -10.73 4.25
C GLY A 132 11.26 -11.15 3.43
N GLY A 133 11.41 -10.58 2.23
CA GLY A 133 12.44 -10.88 1.24
C GLY A 133 12.49 -12.36 0.89
N MET A 134 13.70 -12.88 0.74
CA MET A 134 13.95 -14.29 0.44
C MET A 134 13.43 -15.29 1.50
N PHE A 135 13.01 -14.84 2.68
CA PHE A 135 12.52 -15.70 3.76
C PHE A 135 10.99 -15.84 3.80
N THR A 136 10.26 -15.11 2.96
CA THR A 136 8.79 -15.01 3.04
C THR A 136 8.12 -16.38 3.06
N GLU A 137 8.37 -17.24 2.08
CA GLU A 137 7.74 -18.57 2.02
C GLU A 137 8.10 -19.46 3.22
N TYR A 138 9.35 -19.39 3.70
CA TYR A 138 9.79 -20.13 4.88
C TYR A 138 9.05 -19.66 6.15
N LEU A 139 8.94 -18.36 6.36
CA LEU A 139 8.29 -17.76 7.52
C LEU A 139 6.77 -17.91 7.48
N LEU A 140 6.16 -17.86 6.29
CA LEU A 140 4.76 -18.22 6.08
C LEU A 140 4.52 -19.69 6.42
N GLY A 141 5.45 -20.59 6.09
CA GLY A 141 5.41 -21.98 6.53
C GLY A 141 5.42 -22.13 8.05
N GLN A 142 6.19 -21.29 8.76
CA GLN A 142 6.21 -21.27 10.22
C GLN A 142 4.87 -20.84 10.84
N LEU A 143 4.08 -20.00 10.16
CA LEU A 143 2.77 -19.61 10.64
C LEU A 143 1.88 -20.81 10.90
N MET A 144 2.06 -21.93 10.19
CA MET A 144 1.25 -23.14 10.35
C MET A 144 1.74 -24.06 11.49
N THR A 145 2.79 -23.68 12.20
CA THR A 145 3.40 -24.48 13.26
C THR A 145 2.97 -24.01 14.66
N PRO A 146 3.14 -24.86 15.70
CA PRO A 146 2.82 -24.48 17.08
C PRO A 146 3.59 -23.27 17.61
N ALA A 147 4.74 -22.93 17.02
CA ALA A 147 5.53 -21.77 17.40
C ALA A 147 4.74 -20.45 17.25
N CYS A 148 3.77 -20.41 16.34
CA CYS A 148 2.94 -19.24 16.08
C CYS A 148 1.56 -19.27 16.78
N ASP A 149 1.21 -20.34 17.51
CA ASP A 149 -0.13 -20.48 18.11
C ASP A 149 -0.44 -19.40 19.17
N ALA A 150 0.61 -18.79 19.75
CA ALA A 150 0.49 -17.69 20.69
C ALA A 150 0.30 -16.31 20.03
N LEU A 151 0.42 -16.21 18.70
CA LEU A 151 0.22 -14.93 18.01
C LEU A 151 -1.26 -14.48 18.11
N PRO A 152 -1.52 -13.21 18.48
CA PRO A 152 -2.88 -12.70 18.53
C PRO A 152 -3.59 -12.86 17.19
N GLY A 153 -4.81 -13.41 17.20
CA GLY A 153 -5.62 -13.60 16.00
C GLY A 153 -5.06 -14.57 14.96
N ILE A 154 -4.07 -15.41 15.30
CA ILE A 154 -3.42 -16.33 14.35
C ILE A 154 -4.38 -17.27 13.62
N GLY A 155 -5.42 -17.76 14.31
CA GLY A 155 -6.44 -18.61 13.68
C GLY A 155 -7.13 -17.89 12.53
N THR A 156 -7.55 -16.64 12.75
CA THR A 156 -8.17 -15.79 11.74
C THR A 156 -7.19 -15.39 10.63
N LEU A 157 -5.92 -15.14 10.96
CA LEU A 157 -4.89 -14.87 9.95
C LEU A 157 -4.67 -16.06 9.04
N ARG A 158 -4.50 -17.27 9.60
CA ARG A 158 -4.35 -18.51 8.82
C ARG A 158 -5.56 -18.74 7.90
N GLU A 159 -6.78 -18.62 8.44
CA GLU A 159 -8.01 -18.75 7.66
C GLU A 159 -8.07 -17.71 6.54
N THR A 160 -7.76 -16.45 6.84
CA THR A 160 -7.77 -15.36 5.86
C THR A 160 -6.76 -15.59 4.75
N LEU A 161 -5.51 -15.95 5.08
CA LEU A 161 -4.50 -16.28 4.09
C LEU A 161 -4.90 -17.47 3.22
N LEU A 162 -5.53 -18.50 3.79
CA LEU A 162 -6.06 -19.64 3.02
C LEU A 162 -7.16 -19.23 2.05
N VAL A 163 -8.14 -18.44 2.52
CA VAL A 163 -9.25 -17.94 1.70
C VAL A 163 -8.72 -17.08 0.56
N LEU A 164 -7.86 -16.09 0.87
CA LEU A 164 -7.34 -15.16 -0.12
C LEU A 164 -6.41 -15.84 -1.13
N SER A 165 -5.60 -16.81 -0.69
CA SER A 165 -4.73 -17.58 -1.59
C SER A 165 -5.50 -18.51 -2.55
N ALA A 166 -6.77 -18.78 -2.27
CA ALA A 166 -7.65 -19.56 -3.14
C ALA A 166 -8.44 -18.70 -4.14
N LEU A 167 -8.37 -17.36 -4.02
CA LEU A 167 -9.01 -16.47 -4.97
C LEU A 167 -8.23 -16.42 -6.29
N PRO A 168 -8.89 -16.15 -7.43
CA PRO A 168 -8.24 -16.15 -8.73
C PRO A 168 -7.23 -15.00 -8.86
N ALA A 169 -6.00 -15.34 -9.25
CA ALA A 169 -4.91 -14.37 -9.35
C ALA A 169 -5.00 -13.52 -10.63
N GLU A 170 -5.68 -13.97 -11.67
CA GLU A 170 -5.82 -13.27 -12.96
C GLU A 170 -6.42 -11.86 -12.85
N PHE A 171 -7.04 -11.57 -11.71
CA PHE A 171 -7.59 -10.27 -11.38
C PHE A 171 -6.54 -9.24 -10.95
N HIS A 172 -5.24 -9.44 -11.14
CA HIS A 172 -4.24 -8.42 -10.81
C HIS A 172 -4.64 -7.03 -11.30
N ALA A 173 -4.76 -6.10 -10.36
CA ALA A 173 -4.82 -4.67 -10.65
C ALA A 173 -3.38 -4.18 -10.59
N GLU A 174 -2.91 -3.53 -11.65
CA GLU A 174 -1.68 -2.75 -11.56
C GLU A 174 -1.92 -1.59 -10.58
N ARG A 175 -0.85 -1.07 -9.99
CA ARG A 175 -0.91 0.14 -9.15
C ARG A 175 -1.07 1.38 -10.03
N GLU A 176 -2.06 1.36 -10.93
CA GLU A 176 -2.32 2.43 -11.90
C GLU A 176 -2.53 3.78 -11.22
N TRP A 177 -3.02 3.79 -9.97
CA TRP A 177 -3.15 5.01 -9.17
C TRP A 177 -1.81 5.76 -9.00
N PHE A 178 -0.68 5.06 -8.88
CA PHE A 178 0.63 5.70 -8.74
C PHE A 178 1.00 6.47 -10.00
N HIS A 179 0.75 5.84 -11.15
CA HIS A 179 1.05 6.42 -12.45
C HIS A 179 0.03 7.48 -12.87
N THR A 180 -1.15 7.51 -12.24
CA THR A 180 -2.24 8.41 -12.61
C THR A 180 -2.46 9.55 -11.61
N HIS A 181 -1.69 9.58 -10.51
CA HIS A 181 -1.80 10.57 -9.42
C HIS A 181 -3.24 10.73 -8.90
N ARG A 182 -4.02 9.65 -8.91
CA ARG A 182 -5.41 9.64 -8.43
C ARG A 182 -5.44 9.21 -6.97
N HIS A 183 -6.35 9.81 -6.21
CA HIS A 183 -6.56 9.57 -4.77
C HIS A 183 -6.86 8.09 -4.47
N PHE A 184 -6.59 7.67 -3.23
CA PHE A 184 -6.49 6.30 -2.72
C PHE A 184 -7.58 5.96 -1.67
N GLY A 185 -8.74 6.57 -1.80
CA GLY A 185 -9.91 6.45 -0.96
C GLY A 185 -10.40 5.06 -0.58
N HIS A 186 -10.08 4.02 -1.37
CA HIS A 186 -10.35 2.62 -1.04
C HIS A 186 -9.07 1.83 -0.69
N VAL A 187 -8.12 2.46 -0.02
CA VAL A 187 -6.91 1.80 0.46
C VAL A 187 -6.91 1.70 1.99
N THR A 188 -6.50 0.53 2.50
CA THR A 188 -6.29 0.35 3.93
C THR A 188 -4.85 0.69 4.28
N VAL A 189 -4.65 1.69 5.13
CA VAL A 189 -3.31 2.09 5.60
C VAL A 189 -2.90 1.23 6.78
N ILE A 190 -1.80 0.50 6.64
CA ILE A 190 -1.28 -0.38 7.69
C ILE A 190 -0.17 0.31 8.47
N ALA A 191 -0.50 0.81 9.66
CA ALA A 191 0.46 1.42 10.56
C ALA A 191 1.02 0.37 11.53
N ALA A 192 2.34 0.19 11.50
CA ALA A 192 3.12 -0.65 12.40
C ALA A 192 3.27 -0.04 13.80
N GLU A 193 3.05 1.27 13.96
CA GLU A 193 3.09 1.97 15.25
C GLU A 193 1.88 2.89 15.44
N LYS A 194 1.28 2.83 16.64
CA LYS A 194 0.22 3.74 17.06
C LYS A 194 0.82 5.01 17.68
N PRO A 195 0.31 6.21 17.35
CA PRO A 195 0.86 7.49 17.81
C PRO A 195 0.59 7.83 19.29
N GLU A 196 0.41 6.85 20.19
CA GLU A 196 0.27 7.15 21.63
C GLU A 196 1.65 7.49 22.22
N GLY A 197 2.03 8.78 22.19
CA GLY A 197 3.31 9.33 22.66
C GLY A 197 4.14 9.95 21.52
N ASP A 198 5.48 9.87 21.62
CA ASP A 198 6.42 10.28 20.55
C ASP A 198 6.59 9.21 19.44
N GLY A 199 5.63 8.29 19.32
CA GLY A 199 5.69 7.18 18.37
C GLY A 199 5.41 7.66 16.94
N PHE A 200 6.29 7.28 16.00
CA PHE A 200 6.28 7.74 14.62
C PHE A 200 6.07 6.55 13.67
N ASP A 201 5.03 6.62 12.84
CA ASP A 201 4.83 5.66 11.75
C ASP A 201 4.99 6.38 10.40
N PRO A 202 6.09 6.14 9.67
CA PRO A 202 6.39 6.86 8.44
C PRO A 202 5.41 6.50 7.31
N THR A 203 4.74 5.34 7.39
CA THR A 203 3.70 4.96 6.42
C THR A 203 2.44 5.79 6.63
N HIS A 204 2.05 5.98 7.89
CA HIS A 204 0.93 6.85 8.22
C HIS A 204 1.21 8.33 7.93
N GLU A 205 2.41 8.84 8.20
CA GLU A 205 2.76 10.22 7.88
C GLU A 205 2.77 10.48 6.37
N ALA A 206 3.40 9.59 5.59
CA ALA A 206 3.38 9.72 4.12
C ALA A 206 1.95 9.73 3.57
N TRP A 207 1.05 8.94 4.16
CA TRP A 207 -0.37 8.99 3.84
C TRP A 207 -0.99 10.36 4.14
N MET A 208 -0.74 10.91 5.34
CA MET A 208 -1.31 12.21 5.74
C MET A 208 -0.82 13.35 4.84
N GLU A 209 0.48 13.39 4.53
CA GLU A 209 1.05 14.41 3.64
C GLU A 209 0.47 14.33 2.23
N TYR A 210 0.30 13.10 1.72
CA TYR A 210 -0.34 12.90 0.42
C TYR A 210 -1.81 13.35 0.44
N ASP A 211 -2.57 12.96 1.46
CA ASP A 211 -3.98 13.36 1.59
C ASP A 211 -4.13 14.89 1.62
N GLU A 212 -3.30 15.60 2.40
CA GLU A 212 -3.30 17.07 2.48
C GLU A 212 -3.03 17.76 1.14
N ILE A 213 -2.14 17.21 0.31
CA ILE A 213 -1.82 17.78 -1.01
C ILE A 213 -3.03 17.66 -1.97
N TYR A 214 -3.80 16.59 -1.85
CA TYR A 214 -4.93 16.29 -2.73
C TYR A 214 -6.30 16.62 -2.12
N GLU A 215 -6.38 17.12 -0.88
CA GLU A 215 -7.59 17.67 -0.25
C GLU A 215 -8.25 18.82 -1.06
N GLY A 216 -7.53 19.43 -2.00
CA GLY A 216 -8.04 20.46 -2.92
C GLY A 216 -8.92 19.93 -4.07
N VAL A 217 -9.08 18.62 -4.22
CA VAL A 217 -9.97 18.01 -5.22
C VAL A 217 -11.37 17.92 -4.62
N ASP A 218 -12.30 18.73 -5.14
CA ASP A 218 -13.66 18.86 -4.63
C ASP A 218 -14.43 17.52 -4.68
N PHE A 219 -14.52 16.85 -3.53
CA PHE A 219 -15.29 15.61 -3.35
C PHE A 219 -16.80 15.82 -3.53
N GLU A 220 -17.31 17.06 -3.58
CA GLU A 220 -18.69 17.33 -4.00
C GLU A 220 -18.88 17.12 -5.52
N GLN A 221 -17.79 17.18 -6.31
CA GLN A 221 -17.81 17.01 -7.77
C GLN A 221 -17.42 15.60 -8.22
N HIS A 222 -16.62 14.87 -7.44
CA HIS A 222 -16.21 13.48 -7.72
C HIS A 222 -16.36 12.59 -6.47
N PRO A 223 -17.58 12.15 -6.13
CA PRO A 223 -17.84 11.40 -4.90
C PRO A 223 -17.39 9.93 -4.99
N THR A 224 -16.78 9.51 -6.10
CA THR A 224 -16.46 8.11 -6.40
C THR A 224 -15.02 7.93 -6.87
N GLU A 225 -14.37 6.88 -6.39
CA GLU A 225 -13.03 6.46 -6.83
C GLU A 225 -13.05 5.09 -7.50
N ASP A 226 -12.26 4.97 -8.57
CA ASP A 226 -12.19 3.80 -9.44
C ASP A 226 -11.33 2.71 -8.79
N LEU A 227 -11.95 1.59 -8.42
CA LEU A 227 -11.20 0.40 -7.99
C LEU A 227 -10.73 -0.42 -9.19
N ARG A 228 -11.60 -0.53 -10.22
CA ARG A 228 -11.33 -1.37 -11.38
C ARG A 228 -12.17 -1.02 -12.59
N SER A 229 -11.54 -1.09 -13.76
CA SER A 229 -12.21 -1.05 -15.06
C SER A 229 -12.28 -2.45 -15.68
N PHE A 230 -13.40 -2.75 -16.33
CA PHE A 230 -13.61 -3.96 -17.11
C PHE A 230 -14.06 -3.60 -18.52
N TRP A 231 -13.52 -4.30 -19.50
CA TRP A 231 -13.98 -4.24 -20.88
C TRP A 231 -14.95 -5.39 -21.11
N ILE A 232 -16.19 -5.08 -21.52
CA ILE A 232 -17.24 -6.07 -21.71
C ILE A 232 -17.70 -6.05 -23.17
N SER A 233 -17.22 -7.03 -23.92
CA SER A 233 -17.58 -7.31 -25.31
C SER A 233 -18.24 -8.68 -25.49
N SER A 234 -18.22 -9.52 -24.44
CA SER A 234 -18.66 -10.92 -24.47
C SER A 234 -19.36 -11.38 -23.17
N ALA A 235 -20.08 -12.49 -23.27
CA ALA A 235 -20.68 -13.15 -22.11
C ALA A 235 -19.63 -13.66 -21.11
N GLN A 236 -18.48 -14.14 -21.61
CA GLN A 236 -17.37 -14.59 -20.77
C GLN A 236 -16.77 -13.45 -19.94
N GLU A 237 -16.61 -12.26 -20.52
CA GLU A 237 -16.16 -11.08 -19.77
C GLU A 237 -17.19 -10.64 -18.73
N SER A 238 -18.48 -10.76 -19.05
CA SER A 238 -19.55 -10.49 -18.07
C SER A 238 -19.52 -11.48 -16.90
N GLU A 239 -19.28 -12.77 -17.17
CA GLU A 239 -19.08 -13.78 -16.12
C GLU A 239 -17.83 -13.50 -15.27
N SER A 240 -16.76 -13.01 -15.89
CA SER A 240 -15.53 -12.60 -15.19
C SER A 240 -15.77 -11.42 -14.24
N VAL A 241 -16.57 -10.43 -14.64
CA VAL A 241 -17.00 -9.34 -13.75
C VAL A 241 -17.77 -9.87 -12.55
N LEU A 242 -18.75 -10.75 -12.78
CA LEU A 242 -19.55 -11.34 -11.70
C LEU A 242 -18.68 -12.13 -10.72
N LEU A 243 -17.75 -12.93 -11.26
CA LEU A 243 -16.76 -13.66 -10.46
C LEU A 243 -15.90 -12.69 -9.64
N TYR A 244 -15.42 -11.61 -10.24
CA TYR A 244 -14.66 -10.59 -9.51
C TYR A 244 -15.47 -9.99 -8.35
N LEU A 245 -16.74 -9.63 -8.58
CA LEU A 245 -17.60 -9.06 -7.53
C LEU A 245 -17.82 -10.04 -6.36
N ASP A 246 -17.95 -11.33 -6.66
CA ASP A 246 -18.03 -12.38 -5.64
C ASP A 246 -16.72 -12.54 -4.86
N CYS A 247 -15.58 -12.56 -5.56
CA CYS A 247 -14.25 -12.62 -4.96
C CYS A 247 -13.96 -11.40 -4.08
N LEU A 248 -14.29 -10.20 -4.56
CA LEU A 248 -14.17 -8.94 -3.84
C LEU A 248 -14.95 -8.99 -2.51
N ARG A 249 -16.20 -9.46 -2.55
CA ARG A 249 -17.02 -9.63 -1.34
C ARG A 249 -16.37 -10.60 -0.36
N LEU A 250 -15.83 -11.71 -0.83
CA LEU A 250 -15.16 -12.71 0.02
C LEU A 250 -13.87 -12.14 0.64
N ALA A 251 -13.05 -11.46 -0.16
CA ALA A 251 -11.83 -10.80 0.30
C ALA A 251 -12.14 -9.79 1.41
N GLN A 252 -13.06 -8.87 1.17
CA GLN A 252 -13.47 -7.85 2.15
C GLN A 252 -14.02 -8.46 3.44
N GLN A 253 -14.79 -9.56 3.35
CA GLN A 253 -15.28 -10.25 4.54
C GLN A 253 -14.14 -10.88 5.36
N ALA A 254 -13.18 -11.53 4.69
CA ALA A 254 -12.02 -12.13 5.34
C ALA A 254 -11.13 -11.06 5.98
N VAL A 255 -10.83 -9.98 5.24
CA VAL A 255 -10.01 -8.86 5.70
C VAL A 255 -10.64 -8.12 6.88
N ARG A 256 -11.95 -7.85 6.84
CA ARG A 256 -12.66 -7.25 7.98
C ARG A 256 -12.55 -8.09 9.24
N LYS A 257 -12.71 -9.42 9.11
CA LYS A 257 -12.53 -10.36 10.23
C LYS A 257 -11.09 -10.35 10.73
N LEU A 258 -10.12 -10.35 9.83
CA LEU A 258 -8.70 -10.30 10.16
C LEU A 258 -8.38 -9.05 10.97
N TRP A 259 -8.69 -7.85 10.45
CA TRP A 259 -8.41 -6.61 11.16
C TRP A 259 -9.12 -6.55 12.51
N ALA A 260 -10.38 -7.02 12.60
CA ALA A 260 -11.08 -7.10 13.88
C ALA A 260 -10.42 -8.06 14.88
N ALA A 261 -9.58 -9.01 14.44
CA ALA A 261 -8.89 -9.96 15.31
C ALA A 261 -7.48 -9.51 15.73
N ILE A 262 -6.80 -8.68 14.94
CA ILE A 262 -5.39 -8.33 15.16
C ILE A 262 -5.10 -6.84 15.38
N GLU A 263 -6.07 -5.96 15.07
CA GLU A 263 -5.91 -4.51 15.29
C GLU A 263 -5.78 -4.19 16.78
N ASP A 264 -4.93 -3.22 17.11
CA ASP A 264 -4.62 -2.84 18.50
C ASP A 264 -5.88 -2.53 19.34
N ARG A 265 -6.92 -1.96 18.73
CA ARG A 265 -8.22 -1.70 19.38
C ARG A 265 -8.90 -2.97 19.86
N ALA A 266 -8.86 -4.03 19.06
CA ALA A 266 -9.43 -5.33 19.42
C ALA A 266 -8.63 -5.99 20.55
N LEU A 267 -7.31 -5.82 20.53
CA LEU A 267 -6.41 -6.37 21.55
C LEU A 267 -6.43 -5.61 22.88
N ALA A 268 -7.06 -4.43 22.94
CA ALA A 268 -7.18 -3.60 24.15
C ALA A 268 -8.44 -3.85 24.98
N ALA A 269 -9.41 -4.61 24.45
CA ALA A 269 -10.59 -4.99 25.22
C ALA A 269 -10.23 -6.04 26.29
N PRO A 270 -10.61 -5.86 27.56
CA PRO A 270 -10.45 -6.91 28.55
C PRO A 270 -11.32 -8.11 28.18
N ALA A 271 -10.75 -9.32 28.30
CA ALA A 271 -11.46 -10.58 28.16
C ALA A 271 -12.52 -10.76 29.27
#